data_AF-A0A2N9L4A8-F1
#
_entry.id   AF-A0A2N9L4A8-F1
#
_cell.length_a   1.000
_cell.length_b   1.000
_cell.length_c   1.000
_cell.angle_alpha   90.00
_cell.angle_beta   90.00
_cell.angle_gamma   90.00
#
_symmetry.space_group_name_H-M   'P 1'
#
loop_
_entity.id
_entity.type
_entity.pdbx_description
1 polymer ?
#
loop_
_entity_poly.entity_id
_entity_poly.type
_entity_poly.pdbx_seq_one_letter_code
_entity_poly.pdbx_strand_id
1 'polypeptide(L)'
;MSENFDEAVASFREFLGKVGLPEQIIWLSPADAVLTRRRVLYIKSLPPEIGLALAREKYDIGMAAKLGVLFAALCKLENATCCFVWFPSDADEARRSLMLSSGGLKMRAPTEKLRLRIKRVRNPIRWKILQIWHREKSDWLDFLFS
;
A
#
# COMPACT_ATOMS: atom_id res chain seq x y z
N MET A 1 -2.74 -22.85 6.59
CA MET A 1 -3.96 -22.22 7.14
C MET A 1 -4.42 -21.21 6.11
N SER A 2 -5.70 -21.25 5.76
CA SER A 2 -6.31 -20.25 4.87
C SER A 2 -6.45 -18.95 5.65
N GLU A 3 -5.42 -18.12 5.64
CA GLU A 3 -5.51 -16.74 6.14
C GLU A 3 -6.59 -16.04 5.33
N ASN A 4 -7.72 -15.72 5.94
CA ASN A 4 -8.68 -14.83 5.32
C ASN A 4 -8.18 -13.38 5.45
N PHE A 5 -8.75 -12.47 4.66
CA PHE A 5 -8.30 -11.08 4.65
C PHE A 5 -8.29 -10.42 6.05
N ASP A 6 -9.26 -10.73 6.90
CA ASP A 6 -9.37 -10.13 8.22
C ASP A 6 -8.27 -10.62 9.17
N GLU A 7 -7.91 -11.90 9.11
CA GLU A 7 -6.75 -12.47 9.80
C GLU A 7 -5.44 -11.88 9.31
N ALA A 8 -5.28 -11.72 7.99
CA ALA A 8 -4.12 -11.07 7.39
C ALA A 8 -3.97 -9.61 7.86
N VAL A 9 -5.08 -8.87 7.95
CA VAL A 9 -5.11 -7.49 8.47
C VAL A 9 -4.74 -7.47 9.94
N ALA A 10 -5.26 -8.39 10.76
CA ALA A 10 -4.93 -8.48 12.18
C ALA A 10 -3.43 -8.71 12.40
N SER A 11 -2.86 -9.71 11.72
CA SER A 11 -1.42 -10.00 11.77
C SER A 11 -0.57 -8.81 11.30
N PHE A 12 -1.05 -8.06 10.31
CA PHE A 12 -0.36 -6.86 9.85
C PHE A 12 -0.42 -5.70 10.85
N ARG A 13 -1.54 -5.52 11.57
CA ARG A 13 -1.62 -4.53 12.66
C ARG A 13 -0.60 -4.82 13.75
N GLU A 14 -0.48 -6.07 14.17
CA GLU A 14 0.54 -6.47 15.14
C GLU A 14 1.96 -6.21 14.63
N PHE A 15 2.22 -6.51 13.36
CA PHE A 15 3.49 -6.18 12.72
C PHE A 15 3.78 -4.68 12.75
N LEU A 16 2.80 -3.82 12.46
CA LEU A 16 2.94 -2.36 12.52
C LEU A 16 3.28 -1.89 13.95
N GLY A 17 2.59 -2.41 14.96
CA GLY A 17 2.87 -2.10 16.37
C GLY A 17 4.31 -2.47 16.76
N LYS A 18 4.78 -3.66 16.34
CA LYS A 18 6.16 -4.13 16.60
C LYS A 18 7.24 -3.22 15.99
N VAL A 19 6.96 -2.58 14.86
CA VAL A 19 7.88 -1.63 14.20
C VAL A 19 7.65 -0.17 14.60
N GLY A 20 6.81 0.09 15.62
CA GLY A 20 6.55 1.43 16.16
C GLY A 20 5.64 2.31 15.29
N LEU A 21 4.86 1.72 14.39
CA LEU A 21 3.87 2.42 13.57
C LEU A 21 2.47 2.29 14.16
N PRO A 22 1.57 3.27 13.94
CA PRO A 22 0.19 3.13 14.34
C PRO A 22 -0.51 1.92 13.70
N GLU A 23 -1.27 1.19 14.50
CA GLU A 23 -2.00 0.00 14.08
C GLU A 23 -3.28 0.33 13.31
N GLN A 24 -3.75 1.58 13.37
CA GLN A 24 -4.86 2.03 12.54
C GLN A 24 -4.40 2.10 11.08
N ILE A 25 -5.02 1.31 10.21
CA ILE A 25 -4.65 1.23 8.79
C ILE A 25 -5.60 2.08 7.94
N ILE A 26 -5.02 2.88 7.04
CA ILE A 26 -5.73 3.50 5.92
C ILE A 26 -5.24 2.83 4.65
N TRP A 27 -6.11 2.08 3.99
CA TRP A 27 -5.82 1.46 2.71
C TRP A 27 -5.87 2.47 1.57
N LEU A 28 -4.79 2.57 0.81
CA LEU A 28 -4.65 3.40 -0.37
C LEU A 28 -4.58 2.52 -1.61
N SER A 29 -5.25 2.95 -2.67
CA SER A 29 -4.96 2.43 -4.00
C SER A 29 -3.86 3.28 -4.66
N PRO A 30 -3.16 2.75 -5.68
CA PRO A 30 -2.24 3.54 -6.50
C PRO A 30 -2.90 4.80 -7.11
N ALA A 31 -4.22 4.77 -7.31
CA ALA A 31 -4.98 5.90 -7.83
C ALA A 31 -5.27 6.98 -6.79
N ASP A 32 -4.97 6.74 -5.51
CA ASP A 32 -5.22 7.64 -4.37
C ASP A 32 -3.96 8.27 -3.80
N ALA A 33 -2.81 7.95 -4.38
CA ALA A 33 -1.52 8.49 -4.01
C ALA A 33 -0.83 9.10 -5.23
N VAL A 34 -0.15 10.23 -5.04
CA VAL A 34 0.76 10.83 -6.03
C VAL A 34 2.08 11.18 -5.34
N LEU A 35 3.17 10.50 -5.72
CA LEU A 35 4.52 10.83 -5.27
C LEU A 35 5.13 11.80 -6.28
N THR A 36 5.58 12.94 -5.77
CA THR A 36 6.32 13.90 -6.59
C THR A 36 7.81 13.66 -6.49
N ARG A 37 8.56 14.08 -7.53
CA ARG A 37 10.04 14.07 -7.53
C ARG A 37 10.67 14.80 -6.33
N ARG A 38 9.92 15.72 -5.69
CA ARG A 38 10.34 16.44 -4.47
C ARG A 38 10.07 15.69 -3.16
N ARG A 39 9.83 14.37 -3.21
CA ARG A 39 9.50 13.52 -2.04
C ARG A 39 8.26 14.01 -1.27
N VAL A 40 7.31 14.62 -1.97
CA VAL A 40 6.00 14.96 -1.42
C VAL A 40 5.00 13.91 -1.88
N LEU A 41 4.36 13.27 -0.91
CA LEU A 41 3.31 12.29 -1.10
C LEU A 41 1.95 12.97 -0.91
N TYR A 42 1.20 13.15 -2.01
CA TYR A 42 -0.17 13.62 -1.96
C TYR A 42 -1.11 12.42 -1.84
N ILE A 43 -2.00 12.46 -0.85
CA ILE A 43 -2.96 11.40 -0.59
C ILE A 43 -4.36 11.97 -0.77
N LYS A 44 -5.16 11.35 -1.62
CA LYS A 44 -6.57 11.67 -1.77
C LYS A 44 -7.31 11.31 -0.49
N SER A 45 -8.10 12.23 0.04
CA SER A 45 -8.99 11.93 1.14
C SER A 45 -10.16 11.10 0.60
N LEU A 46 -10.15 9.79 0.83
CA LEU A 46 -11.27 8.90 0.54
C LEU A 46 -11.92 8.39 1.83
N PRO A 47 -13.22 8.07 1.79
CA PRO A 47 -13.86 7.25 2.81
C PRO A 47 -13.08 5.94 3.01
N PRO A 48 -12.73 5.57 4.26
CA PRO A 48 -11.91 4.37 4.55
C PRO A 48 -12.49 3.06 3.99
N GLU A 49 -13.81 2.99 3.83
CA GLU A 49 -14.56 1.82 3.38
C GLU A 49 -14.19 1.46 1.93
N ILE A 50 -13.97 2.47 1.09
CA ILE A 50 -13.58 2.28 -0.32
C ILE A 50 -12.19 1.65 -0.41
N GLY A 51 -11.25 2.18 0.37
CA GLY A 51 -9.88 1.64 0.42
C GLY A 51 -9.87 0.20 0.92
N LEU A 52 -10.67 -0.10 1.95
CA LEU A 52 -10.81 -1.45 2.51
C LEU A 52 -11.36 -2.45 1.49
N ALA A 53 -12.42 -2.07 0.76
CA ALA A 53 -13.03 -2.93 -0.26
C ALA A 53 -12.03 -3.27 -1.38
N LEU A 54 -11.30 -2.26 -1.89
CA LEU A 54 -10.27 -2.48 -2.91
C LEU A 54 -9.09 -3.29 -2.41
N ALA A 55 -8.69 -3.11 -1.14
CA ALA A 55 -7.64 -3.89 -0.51
C ALA A 55 -8.03 -5.38 -0.39
N ARG A 56 -9.27 -5.65 0.02
CA ARG A 56 -9.83 -7.00 0.12
C ARG A 56 -9.89 -7.67 -1.26
N GLU A 57 -10.45 -6.99 -2.25
CA GLU A 57 -10.52 -7.50 -3.62
C GLU A 57 -9.14 -7.91 -4.15
N LYS A 58 -8.11 -7.05 -3.97
CA LYS A 58 -6.75 -7.36 -4.37
C LYS A 58 -6.13 -8.54 -3.62
N TYR A 59 -6.42 -8.65 -2.33
CA TYR A 59 -5.96 -9.77 -1.52
C TYR A 59 -6.57 -11.08 -2.04
N ASP A 60 -7.88 -11.10 -2.23
CA ASP A 60 -8.62 -12.28 -2.69
C ASP A 60 -8.11 -12.72 -4.07
N ILE A 61 -7.90 -11.79 -4.99
CA ILE A 61 -7.33 -12.07 -6.32
C ILE A 61 -5.92 -12.66 -6.20
N GLY A 62 -5.02 -12.04 -5.43
CA GLY A 62 -3.63 -12.48 -5.31
C GLY A 62 -3.49 -13.85 -4.62
N MET A 63 -4.33 -14.12 -3.62
CA MET A 63 -4.39 -15.42 -2.95
C MET A 63 -4.99 -16.50 -3.86
N ALA A 64 -6.07 -16.20 -4.58
CA ALA A 64 -6.68 -17.13 -5.53
C ALA A 64 -5.72 -17.50 -6.68
N ALA A 65 -4.93 -16.54 -7.15
CA ALA A 65 -3.90 -16.75 -8.16
C ALA A 65 -2.67 -17.54 -7.64
N LYS A 66 -2.55 -17.76 -6.32
CA LYS A 66 -1.41 -18.40 -5.66
C LYS A 66 -0.06 -17.72 -5.91
N LEU A 67 -0.10 -16.43 -6.30
CA LEU A 67 1.09 -15.61 -6.52
C LEU A 67 1.57 -14.94 -5.23
N GLY A 68 0.72 -14.90 -4.20
CA GLY A 68 0.98 -14.21 -2.94
C GLY A 68 0.59 -12.74 -2.97
N VAL A 69 0.58 -12.12 -1.80
CA VAL A 69 0.13 -10.74 -1.59
C VAL A 69 1.14 -10.00 -0.73
N LEU A 70 1.38 -8.73 -1.05
CA LEU A 70 2.15 -7.80 -0.25
C LEU A 70 1.21 -6.83 0.46
N PHE A 71 1.29 -6.80 1.78
CA PHE A 71 0.86 -5.67 2.60
C PHE A 71 2.06 -4.81 2.91
N ALA A 72 1.95 -3.52 2.64
CA ALA A 72 3.07 -2.63 2.85
C ALA A 72 2.62 -1.27 3.36
N ALA A 73 3.29 -0.84 4.42
CA ALA A 73 3.15 0.50 4.98
C ALA A 73 3.99 1.48 4.16
N LEU A 74 3.40 2.65 3.88
CA LEU A 74 4.05 3.74 3.17
C LEU A 74 4.54 4.80 4.13
N CYS A 75 3.66 5.26 5.02
CA CYS A 75 3.93 6.38 5.89
C CYS A 75 2.94 6.49 7.04
N LYS A 76 3.37 7.15 8.12
CA LYS A 76 2.49 7.57 9.21
C LYS A 76 1.75 8.86 8.84
N LEU A 77 0.45 8.87 9.06
CA LEU A 77 -0.42 10.02 8.86
C LEU A 77 -1.28 10.21 10.12
N GLU A 78 -0.91 11.20 10.93
CA GLU A 78 -1.51 11.44 12.25
C GLU A 78 -1.42 10.18 13.13
N ASN A 79 -2.57 9.56 13.44
CA ASN A 79 -2.70 8.37 14.27
C ASN A 79 -2.91 7.08 13.45
N ALA A 80 -2.72 7.15 12.14
CA ALA A 80 -2.89 6.01 11.23
C ALA A 80 -1.63 5.76 10.39
N THR A 81 -1.51 4.54 9.89
CA THR A 81 -0.54 4.14 8.89
C THR A 81 -1.23 4.01 7.54
N CYS A 82 -0.72 4.73 6.55
CA CYS A 82 -1.14 4.56 5.17
C CYS A 82 -0.50 3.29 4.61
N CYS A 83 -1.31 2.36 4.14
CA CYS A 83 -0.90 1.06 3.64
C CYS A 83 -1.50 0.81 2.26
N PHE A 84 -0.94 -0.13 1.51
CA PHE A 84 -1.53 -0.61 0.27
C PHE A 84 -1.40 -2.13 0.17
N VAL A 85 -2.24 -2.69 -0.69
CA VAL A 85 -2.20 -4.10 -1.08
C VAL A 85 -1.74 -4.19 -2.53
N TRP A 86 -0.80 -5.08 -2.77
CA TRP A 86 -0.29 -5.40 -4.09
C TRP A 86 -0.11 -6.89 -4.25
N PHE A 87 -0.31 -7.41 -5.45
CA PHE A 87 -0.01 -8.79 -5.80
C PHE A 87 0.71 -8.81 -7.16
N PRO A 88 1.58 -9.80 -7.41
CA PRO A 88 2.30 -9.95 -8.67
C PRO A 88 1.37 -10.31 -9.83
N SER A 89 1.74 -9.92 -11.04
CA SER A 89 1.01 -10.26 -12.27
C SER A 89 1.30 -11.69 -12.72
N ASP A 90 2.50 -12.20 -12.45
CA ASP A 90 2.96 -13.53 -12.82
C ASP A 90 3.91 -14.14 -11.77
N ALA A 91 4.26 -15.42 -11.96
CA ALA A 91 5.11 -16.16 -11.03
C ALA A 91 6.56 -15.66 -10.97
N ASP A 92 7.08 -15.09 -12.06
CA ASP A 92 8.44 -14.56 -12.12
C ASP A 92 8.53 -13.23 -11.36
N GLU A 93 7.53 -12.36 -11.52
CA GLU A 93 7.34 -11.16 -10.72
C GLU A 93 7.16 -11.51 -9.25
N ALA A 94 6.37 -12.55 -8.93
CA ALA A 94 6.20 -13.03 -7.56
C ALA A 94 7.54 -13.44 -6.94
N ARG A 95 8.35 -14.21 -7.66
CA ARG A 95 9.66 -14.67 -7.19
C ARG A 95 10.62 -13.51 -6.96
N ARG A 96 10.64 -12.51 -7.84
CA ARG A 96 11.52 -11.33 -7.72
C ARG A 96 11.12 -10.37 -6.60
N SER A 97 9.83 -10.10 -6.47
CA SER A 97 9.30 -9.04 -5.59
C SER A 97 8.98 -9.53 -4.17
N LEU A 98 8.38 -10.72 -4.07
CA LEU A 98 7.97 -11.29 -2.79
C LEU A 98 9.08 -12.16 -2.20
N MET A 99 9.95 -12.75 -3.02
CA MET A 99 10.95 -13.74 -2.58
C MET A 99 10.33 -14.87 -1.74
N LEU A 100 9.03 -15.14 -1.95
CA LEU A 100 8.32 -16.22 -1.28
C LEU A 100 8.44 -17.47 -2.14
N SER A 101 8.84 -18.58 -1.52
CA SER A 101 8.95 -19.89 -2.21
C SER A 101 7.59 -20.53 -2.49
N SER A 102 6.52 -20.05 -1.85
CA SER A 102 5.14 -20.49 -2.08
C SER A 102 4.18 -19.34 -1.74
N GLY A 103 3.13 -19.15 -2.55
CA GLY A 103 2.17 -18.05 -2.42
C GLY A 103 1.68 -17.86 -0.98
N GLY A 104 1.70 -16.61 -0.51
CA GLY A 104 1.36 -16.25 0.86
C GLY A 104 1.44 -14.75 1.08
N LEU A 105 1.32 -14.31 2.34
CA LEU A 105 1.34 -12.91 2.73
C LEU A 105 2.76 -12.44 3.08
N LYS A 106 3.22 -11.39 2.41
CA LYS A 106 4.42 -10.63 2.77
C LYS A 106 4.02 -9.31 3.41
N MET A 107 4.71 -8.94 4.48
CA MET A 107 4.53 -7.65 5.15
C MET A 107 5.79 -6.81 4.99
N ARG A 108 5.64 -5.52 4.69
CA ARG A 108 6.75 -4.56 4.60
C ARG A 108 6.40 -3.28 5.36
N ALA A 109 7.39 -2.74 6.06
CA ALA A 109 7.32 -1.41 6.66
C ALA A 109 8.42 -0.52 6.06
N PRO A 110 8.19 0.81 6.00
CA PRO A 110 9.22 1.73 5.54
C PRO A 110 10.32 1.80 6.60
N THR A 111 11.58 1.68 6.17
CA THR A 111 12.73 2.00 7.03
C THR A 111 12.78 3.51 7.26
N GLU A 112 13.24 3.95 8.45
CA GLU A 112 13.28 5.36 8.94
C GLU A 112 13.77 6.43 7.94
N LYS A 113 14.42 6.03 6.84
CA LYS A 113 15.02 6.91 5.82
C LYS A 113 14.00 7.61 4.91
N LEU A 114 12.74 7.21 4.91
CA LEU A 114 11.71 7.82 4.05
C LEU A 114 11.06 9.04 4.72
N ARG A 115 11.81 10.14 4.80
CA ARG A 115 11.29 11.47 5.17
C ARG A 115 10.41 12.03 4.05
N LEU A 116 9.22 11.46 3.85
CA LEU A 116 8.21 11.97 2.92
C LEU A 116 7.43 13.12 3.56
N ARG A 117 7.20 14.18 2.79
CA ARG A 117 6.24 15.22 3.19
C ARG A 117 4.86 14.78 2.74
N ILE A 118 3.97 14.50 3.68
CA ILE A 118 2.62 13.99 3.37
C ILE A 118 1.63 15.15 3.31
N LYS A 119 0.79 15.18 2.28
CA LYS A 119 -0.27 16.18 2.13
C LYS A 119 -1.60 15.52 1.75
N ARG A 120 -2.60 15.65 2.62
CA ARG A 120 -3.97 15.25 2.32
C ARG A 120 -4.61 16.24 1.34
N VAL A 121 -5.24 15.72 0.29
CA VAL A 121 -5.97 16.50 -0.72
C VAL A 121 -7.45 16.18 -0.60
N ARG A 122 -8.23 17.17 -0.16
CA ARG A 122 -9.70 17.06 -0.07
C ARG A 122 -10.42 17.54 -1.33
N ASN A 123 -9.81 18.47 -2.07
CA ASN A 123 -10.44 19.06 -3.25
C ASN A 123 -10.26 18.13 -4.49
N PRO A 124 -11.36 17.65 -5.10
CA PRO A 124 -11.29 16.71 -6.22
C PRO A 124 -10.73 17.33 -7.51
N ILE A 125 -10.90 18.63 -7.73
CA ILE A 125 -10.33 19.35 -8.89
C ILE A 125 -8.81 19.41 -8.74
N ARG A 126 -8.34 19.80 -7.55
CA ARG A 126 -6.90 19.80 -7.24
C ARG A 126 -6.30 18.40 -7.39
N TRP A 127 -7.04 17.36 -7.01
CA TRP A 127 -6.62 15.98 -7.21
C TRP A 127 -6.45 15.63 -8.69
N LYS A 128 -7.44 15.94 -9.54
CA LYS A 128 -7.34 15.71 -10.99
C LYS A 128 -6.15 16.44 -11.61
N ILE A 129 -5.91 17.70 -11.23
CA ILE A 129 -4.75 18.47 -11.71
C ILE A 129 -3.45 17.79 -11.30
N LEU A 130 -3.32 17.38 -10.02
CA LEU A 130 -2.13 16.67 -9.54
C LEU A 130 -1.89 15.36 -10.29
N GLN A 131 -2.94 14.58 -10.55
CA GLN A 131 -2.83 13.34 -11.32
C GLN A 131 -2.38 13.58 -12.76
N ILE A 132 -2.85 14.65 -13.42
CA ILE A 132 -2.46 14.98 -14.79
C ILE A 132 -1.01 15.48 -14.84
N TRP A 133 -0.63 16.33 -13.89
CA TRP A 133 0.69 16.96 -13.87
C TRP A 133 1.81 15.99 -13.47
N HIS A 134 1.47 15.02 -12.63
CA HIS A 134 2.38 13.98 -12.18
C HIS A 134 1.97 12.61 -12.75
N ARG A 135 1.41 12.60 -13.97
CA ARG A 135 0.94 11.40 -14.68
C ARG A 135 2.08 10.50 -15.18
N GLU A 136 3.34 10.90 -15.03
CA GLU A 136 4.44 9.93 -15.08
C GLU A 136 4.06 8.84 -14.09
N LYS A 137 3.68 7.67 -14.64
CA LYS A 137 3.12 6.53 -13.93
C LYS A 137 3.88 6.43 -12.64
N SER A 138 3.18 6.64 -11.54
CA SER A 138 3.82 6.58 -10.25
C SER A 138 4.45 5.20 -10.14
N ASP A 139 5.77 5.17 -10.23
CA ASP A 139 6.62 4.02 -9.95
C ASP A 139 6.55 3.75 -8.44
N TRP A 140 5.33 3.51 -7.96
CA TRP A 140 5.06 3.09 -6.60
C TRP A 140 5.77 1.77 -6.37
N LEU A 141 5.74 0.86 -7.35
CA LEU A 141 6.46 -0.40 -7.27
C LEU A 141 7.96 -0.15 -7.12
N ASP A 142 8.58 0.74 -7.89
CA ASP A 142 10.00 1.05 -7.66
C ASP A 142 10.21 1.75 -6.33
N PHE A 143 9.34 2.66 -5.91
CA PHE A 143 9.43 3.26 -4.57
C PHE A 143 9.32 2.22 -3.44
N LEU A 144 8.53 1.17 -3.67
CA LEU A 144 8.26 0.11 -2.73
C LEU A 144 9.27 -1.03 -2.78
N PHE A 145 10.01 -1.18 -3.87
CA PHE A 145 11.01 -2.22 -4.07
C PHE A 145 12.45 -1.67 -4.15
N SER A 146 12.63 -0.35 -4.17
CA SER A 146 13.91 0.34 -4.00
C SER A 146 14.39 0.31 -2.55
#